data_AF-A0A4R4ZP80-F1
#
_entry.id   AF-A0A4R4ZP80-F1
#
_cell.length_a   1.000
_cell.length_b   1.000
_cell.length_c   1.000
_cell.angle_alpha   90.00
_cell.angle_beta   90.00
_cell.angle_gamma   90.00
#
_symmetry.space_group_name_H-M   'P 1'
#
loop_
_entity.id
_entity.type
_entity.pdbx_description
1 polymer ?
#
loop_
_entity_poly.entity_id
_entity_poly.type
_entity_poly.pdbx_seq_one_letter_code
_entity_poly.pdbx_strand_id
1 'polypeptide(L)'
;MRRLLAALVVAGLCVLASPAYAVNQYVTKGNVTKPAACNNFGIMPAGGWLANKSCGYVMGTAVAGTRFDVHTTTPNNFHFGRWRAGDGSNFCAFLVPGALNTSSSTPVAASCSDDTSARLSHRRSFGRDFDAAPHTGNGAIIVRINPSACTGYYNYFVDSDYASGRLHDPVGFALPTTGGYRYSTNDRGASMIRVDALGETIWLFVARSCIAAQLPATLNNDND
;
A
#
# COMPACT_ATOMS: atom_id res chain seq x y z
N MET A 1 53.34 33.18 24.66
CA MET A 1 52.97 31.92 23.98
C MET A 1 51.46 31.76 24.07
N ARG A 2 50.80 31.50 22.92
CA ARG A 2 49.51 30.79 22.67
C ARG A 2 48.35 31.03 23.66
N ARG A 3 47.26 31.72 23.26
CA ARG A 3 46.06 31.18 22.54
C ARG A 3 45.39 30.05 23.36
N LEU A 4 44.11 30.07 23.74
CA LEU A 4 42.91 30.30 22.94
C LEU A 4 41.68 30.58 23.84
N LEU A 5 40.77 31.41 23.31
CA LEU A 5 39.36 31.49 23.69
C LEU A 5 38.64 30.18 23.35
N ALA A 6 37.78 29.68 24.25
CA ALA A 6 36.76 28.69 23.93
C ALA A 6 35.40 29.37 24.00
N ALA A 7 34.90 29.83 22.86
CA ALA A 7 33.54 30.32 22.72
C ALA A 7 32.60 29.10 22.61
N LEU A 8 31.69 28.96 23.59
CA LEU A 8 30.55 28.05 23.51
C LEU A 8 29.58 28.57 22.44
N VAL A 9 29.64 27.99 21.24
CA VAL A 9 28.60 28.16 20.23
C VAL A 9 27.52 27.10 20.51
N VAL A 10 26.57 27.43 21.37
CA VAL A 10 25.26 26.75 21.38
C VAL A 10 24.42 27.44 20.31
N ALA A 11 24.71 27.14 19.04
CA ALA A 11 23.81 27.46 17.95
C ALA A 11 22.67 26.45 18.01
N GLY A 12 21.54 26.88 18.59
CA GLY A 12 20.31 26.11 18.60
C GLY A 12 19.95 25.71 17.18
N LEU A 13 19.91 24.39 16.95
CA LEU A 13 19.15 23.82 15.84
C LEU A 13 17.66 24.12 16.10
N CYS A 14 17.23 25.34 15.78
CA CYS A 14 15.85 25.55 15.36
C CYS A 14 15.73 24.89 13.99
N VAL A 15 15.50 23.58 14.01
CA VAL A 15 14.98 22.86 12.83
C VAL A 15 13.75 23.63 12.40
N LEU A 16 13.79 24.19 11.21
CA LEU A 16 12.66 24.78 10.50
C LEU A 16 11.64 23.65 10.24
N ALA A 17 10.92 23.23 11.26
CA ALA A 17 9.73 22.44 11.10
C ALA A 17 8.70 23.39 10.47
N SER A 18 8.56 23.33 9.15
CA SER A 18 7.40 23.90 8.47
C SER A 18 6.15 23.45 9.25
N PRO A 19 5.24 24.37 9.63
CA PRO A 19 4.03 23.96 10.33
C PRO A 19 3.33 22.94 9.45
N ALA A 20 3.17 21.72 9.97
CA ALA A 20 2.40 20.71 9.28
C ALA A 20 0.98 21.27 9.16
N TYR A 21 0.58 21.63 7.94
CA TYR A 21 -0.77 22.14 7.71
C TYR A 21 -1.78 21.04 8.03
N ALA A 22 -2.99 21.44 8.39
CA ALA A 22 -4.04 20.49 8.75
C ALA A 22 -4.64 19.83 7.49
N VAL A 23 -4.83 18.53 7.54
CA VAL A 23 -5.57 17.72 6.56
C VAL A 23 -6.76 17.06 7.23
N ASN A 24 -7.72 16.61 6.41
CA ASN A 24 -8.88 15.89 6.91
C ASN A 24 -8.58 14.39 7.02
N GLN A 25 -8.81 13.83 8.21
CA GLN A 25 -8.89 12.40 8.42
C GLN A 25 -10.35 11.93 8.31
N TYR A 26 -10.55 10.81 7.62
CA TYR A 26 -11.85 10.16 7.45
C TYR A 26 -11.80 8.70 7.90
N VAL A 27 -12.98 8.12 8.10
CA VAL A 27 -13.16 6.67 8.28
C VAL A 27 -13.31 6.01 6.91
N THR A 28 -12.64 4.87 6.70
CA THR A 28 -12.80 4.07 5.49
C THR A 28 -14.07 3.21 5.58
N LYS A 29 -14.69 2.89 4.45
CA LYS A 29 -15.88 2.03 4.39
C LYS A 29 -15.66 0.80 3.50
N GLY A 30 -16.45 -0.23 3.75
CA GLY A 30 -16.52 -1.43 2.93
C GLY A 30 -17.49 -1.27 1.76
N ASN A 31 -17.66 -2.34 0.98
CA ASN A 31 -18.52 -2.39 -0.21
C ASN A 31 -18.21 -1.26 -1.21
N VAL A 32 -16.93 -1.04 -1.46
CA VAL A 32 -16.45 0.03 -2.35
C VAL A 32 -16.50 -0.44 -3.79
N THR A 33 -17.16 0.32 -4.67
CA THR A 33 -17.15 0.03 -6.12
C THR A 33 -15.73 0.15 -6.67
N LYS A 34 -15.29 -0.84 -7.46
CA LYS A 34 -13.98 -0.77 -8.11
C LYS A 34 -13.94 0.40 -9.11
N PRO A 35 -12.80 1.10 -9.23
CA PRO A 35 -12.72 2.29 -10.06
C PRO A 35 -12.80 1.94 -11.56
N ALA A 36 -13.94 2.24 -12.18
CA ALA A 36 -14.16 2.05 -13.62
C ALA A 36 -13.17 2.83 -14.49
N ALA A 37 -12.65 3.97 -13.99
CA ALA A 37 -11.58 4.73 -14.64
C ALA A 37 -10.29 3.92 -14.86
N CYS A 38 -10.13 2.81 -14.12
CA CYS A 38 -9.01 1.87 -14.25
C CYS A 38 -9.43 0.56 -14.94
N ASN A 39 -10.58 0.55 -15.62
CA ASN A 39 -11.17 -0.62 -16.27
C ASN A 39 -11.38 -1.82 -15.32
N ASN A 40 -11.69 -1.54 -14.05
CA ASN A 40 -12.03 -2.52 -13.02
C ASN A 40 -13.53 -2.48 -12.74
N PHE A 41 -14.10 -3.66 -12.43
CA PHE A 41 -15.53 -3.84 -12.20
C PHE A 41 -15.81 -4.72 -10.99
N GLY A 42 -16.97 -4.55 -10.37
CA GLY A 42 -17.38 -5.26 -9.17
C GLY A 42 -17.19 -4.43 -7.90
N ILE A 43 -17.28 -5.11 -6.76
CA ILE A 43 -17.27 -4.53 -5.43
C ILE A 43 -16.03 -5.03 -4.66
N MET A 44 -15.53 -4.19 -3.76
CA MET A 44 -14.52 -4.55 -2.76
C MET A 44 -15.22 -4.58 -1.39
N PRO A 45 -15.65 -5.76 -0.90
CA PRO A 45 -16.45 -5.84 0.32
C PRO A 45 -15.69 -5.35 1.56
N ALA A 46 -14.40 -5.73 1.69
CA ALA A 46 -13.60 -5.44 2.87
C ALA A 46 -13.18 -3.98 3.03
N GLY A 47 -13.11 -3.21 1.94
CA GLY A 47 -12.57 -1.84 1.96
C GLY A 47 -12.15 -1.35 0.57
N GLY A 48 -11.47 -0.21 0.51
CA GLY A 48 -10.91 0.32 -0.74
C GLY A 48 -9.46 -0.12 -0.95
N TRP A 49 -9.07 -0.38 -2.20
CA TRP A 49 -7.65 -0.64 -2.51
C TRP A 49 -6.77 0.56 -2.18
N LEU A 50 -5.64 0.26 -1.54
CA LEU A 50 -4.49 1.14 -1.42
C LEU A 50 -3.58 0.83 -2.60
N ALA A 51 -3.18 1.84 -3.34
CA ALA A 51 -2.39 1.70 -4.56
C ALA A 51 -1.20 2.66 -4.55
N ASN A 52 -0.19 2.31 -5.34
CA ASN A 52 1.04 3.10 -5.42
C ASN A 52 0.87 4.41 -6.22
N LYS A 53 -0.10 4.42 -7.15
CA LYS A 53 -0.58 5.58 -7.93
C LYS A 53 -2.02 5.33 -8.38
N SER A 54 -2.69 6.35 -8.91
CA SER A 54 -4.00 6.19 -9.58
C SER A 54 -3.91 5.08 -10.64
N CYS A 55 -4.81 4.11 -10.58
CA CYS A 55 -4.81 2.92 -11.45
C CYS A 55 -3.49 2.11 -11.46
N GLY A 56 -2.70 2.20 -10.38
CA GLY A 56 -1.43 1.49 -10.23
C GLY A 56 -1.56 0.08 -9.63
N TYR A 57 -0.46 -0.39 -9.06
CA TYR A 57 -0.41 -1.65 -8.33
C TYR A 57 -1.12 -1.51 -7.00
N VAL A 58 -1.93 -2.51 -6.65
CA VAL A 58 -2.49 -2.65 -5.31
C VAL A 58 -1.35 -2.99 -4.32
N MET A 59 -1.29 -2.21 -3.25
CA MET A 59 -0.34 -2.32 -2.15
C MET A 59 -0.99 -2.82 -0.86
N GLY A 60 -2.31 -2.89 -0.83
CA GLY A 60 -3.08 -3.36 0.31
C GLY A 60 -4.55 -2.97 0.19
N THR A 61 -5.28 -3.10 1.30
CA THR A 61 -6.68 -2.66 1.40
C THR A 61 -6.86 -1.81 2.64
N ALA A 62 -7.46 -0.63 2.46
CA ALA A 62 -7.94 0.19 3.55
C ALA A 62 -9.22 -0.44 4.12
N VAL A 63 -9.05 -1.41 5.03
CA VAL A 63 -10.15 -2.19 5.63
C VAL A 63 -11.16 -1.24 6.26
N ALA A 64 -12.45 -1.52 6.09
CA ALA A 64 -13.54 -0.70 6.62
C ALA A 64 -13.38 -0.42 8.12
N GLY A 65 -13.62 0.83 8.53
CA GLY A 65 -13.48 1.27 9.92
C GLY A 65 -12.09 1.80 10.29
N THR A 66 -11.07 1.59 9.44
CA THR A 66 -9.74 2.21 9.60
C THR A 66 -9.77 3.70 9.24
N ARG A 67 -8.63 4.38 9.40
CA ARG A 67 -8.53 5.84 9.16
C ARG A 67 -7.67 6.16 7.95
N PHE A 68 -7.98 7.27 7.30
CA PHE A 68 -7.19 7.79 6.19
C PHE A 68 -7.10 9.32 6.22
N ASP A 69 -5.88 9.85 6.27
CA ASP A 69 -5.58 11.28 6.24
C ASP A 69 -5.40 11.72 4.80
N VAL A 70 -6.21 12.65 4.27
CA VAL A 70 -6.15 13.04 2.84
C VAL A 70 -5.17 14.20 2.63
N HIS A 71 -4.04 13.92 2.00
CA HIS A 71 -3.03 14.93 1.62
C HIS A 71 -3.42 15.68 0.35
N THR A 72 -3.73 14.94 -0.72
CA THR A 72 -4.19 15.49 -2.01
C THR A 72 -5.27 14.59 -2.62
N THR A 73 -6.06 15.14 -3.54
CA THR A 73 -7.07 14.40 -4.31
C THR A 73 -6.87 14.66 -5.79
N THR A 74 -6.86 13.60 -6.60
CA THR A 74 -6.70 13.70 -8.06
C THR A 74 -8.02 14.08 -8.75
N PRO A 75 -7.99 14.52 -10.03
CA PRO A 75 -9.22 14.79 -10.78
C PRO A 75 -10.18 13.60 -10.90
N ASN A 76 -9.65 12.37 -10.89
CA ASN A 76 -10.45 11.14 -10.91
C ASN A 76 -10.86 10.68 -9.49
N ASN A 77 -10.77 11.57 -8.50
CA ASN A 77 -11.16 11.37 -7.11
C ASN A 77 -10.39 10.28 -6.36
N PHE A 78 -9.14 10.01 -6.74
CA PHE A 78 -8.23 9.20 -5.92
C PHE A 78 -7.63 10.08 -4.84
N HIS A 79 -7.55 9.58 -3.61
CA HIS A 79 -7.03 10.34 -2.48
C HIS A 79 -5.62 9.84 -2.15
N PHE A 80 -4.60 10.68 -2.32
CA PHE A 80 -3.28 10.38 -1.77
C PHE A 80 -3.22 10.83 -0.31
N GLY A 81 -2.62 10.01 0.55
CA GLY A 81 -2.62 10.29 1.96
C GLY A 81 -2.14 9.13 2.81
N ARG A 82 -2.28 9.25 4.14
CA ARG A 82 -1.81 8.24 5.09
C ARG A 82 -2.96 7.34 5.52
N TRP A 83 -2.85 6.05 5.20
CA TRP A 83 -3.69 5.03 5.81
C TRP A 83 -3.19 4.69 7.21
N ARG A 84 -4.11 4.46 8.15
CA ARG A 84 -3.81 4.08 9.54
C ARG A 84 -4.71 2.92 9.95
N ALA A 85 -4.09 1.76 10.16
CA ALA A 85 -4.80 0.51 10.50
C ALA A 85 -5.36 0.50 11.93
N GLY A 86 -4.76 1.26 12.86
CA GLY A 86 -5.14 1.28 14.28
C GLY A 86 -4.32 0.34 15.16
N ASP A 87 -3.51 -0.55 14.58
CA ASP A 87 -2.58 -1.46 15.27
C ASP A 87 -1.12 -0.93 15.31
N GLY A 88 -0.94 0.35 14.94
CA GLY A 88 0.35 0.99 14.74
C GLY A 88 0.82 1.02 13.27
N SER A 89 0.32 0.13 12.42
CA SER A 89 0.66 0.11 10.98
C SER A 89 0.04 1.30 10.27
N ASN A 90 0.85 2.05 9.53
CA ASN A 90 0.40 3.24 8.81
C ASN A 90 1.35 3.64 7.68
N PHE A 91 0.87 3.80 6.45
CA PHE A 91 1.72 4.19 5.32
C PHE A 91 0.99 5.11 4.34
N CYS A 92 1.75 5.80 3.49
CA CYS A 92 1.19 6.69 2.48
C CYS A 92 0.77 5.91 1.23
N ALA A 93 -0.41 6.15 0.68
CA ALA A 93 -0.82 5.50 -0.56
C ALA A 93 -1.92 6.31 -1.26
N PHE A 94 -2.23 5.93 -2.49
CA PHE A 94 -3.46 6.35 -3.15
C PHE A 94 -4.61 5.42 -2.75
N LEU A 95 -5.67 5.99 -2.20
CA LEU A 95 -6.91 5.29 -1.94
C LEU A 95 -7.89 5.51 -3.10
N VAL A 96 -8.54 4.42 -3.51
CA VAL A 96 -9.55 4.44 -4.59
C VAL A 96 -10.74 5.34 -4.26
N PRO A 97 -11.41 5.92 -5.29
CA PRO A 97 -12.59 6.75 -5.12
C PRO A 97 -13.69 6.06 -4.33
N GLY A 98 -14.41 6.84 -3.53
CA GLY A 98 -15.59 6.37 -2.81
C GLY A 98 -15.28 5.44 -1.63
N ALA A 99 -14.02 5.22 -1.25
CA ALA A 99 -13.65 4.41 -0.08
C ALA A 99 -13.75 5.14 1.26
N LEU A 100 -13.96 6.46 1.26
CA LEU A 100 -14.06 7.28 2.46
C LEU A 100 -15.53 7.55 2.83
N ASN A 101 -15.82 7.54 4.13
CA ASN A 101 -17.02 8.15 4.67
C ASN A 101 -16.76 9.65 4.89
N THR A 102 -17.30 10.48 3.99
CA THR A 102 -17.10 11.93 3.98
C THR A 102 -18.14 12.72 4.78
N SER A 103 -19.07 12.04 5.46
CA SER A 103 -20.09 12.72 6.30
C SER A 103 -19.52 13.42 7.53
N SER A 104 -18.32 13.02 7.97
CA SER A 104 -17.60 13.64 9.09
C SER A 104 -16.09 13.51 8.87
N SER A 105 -15.33 14.52 9.27
CA SER A 105 -13.86 14.48 9.29
C SER A 105 -13.30 14.95 10.64
N THR A 106 -12.03 14.64 10.87
CA THR A 106 -11.25 15.19 11.98
C THR A 106 -10.00 15.85 11.42
N PRO A 107 -9.70 17.12 11.76
CA PRO A 107 -8.45 17.76 11.38
C PRO A 107 -7.25 17.07 12.05
N VAL A 108 -6.22 16.75 11.27
CA VAL A 108 -4.96 16.17 11.74
C VAL A 108 -3.78 16.84 11.02
N ALA A 109 -2.58 16.75 11.56
CA ALA A 109 -1.39 17.25 10.87
C ALA A 109 -1.10 16.44 9.59
N ALA A 110 -0.78 17.11 8.49
CA ALA A 110 -0.30 16.48 7.26
C ALA A 110 0.94 15.63 7.55
N SER A 111 0.91 14.38 7.09
CA SER A 111 1.97 13.40 7.40
C SER A 111 2.48 12.65 6.16
N CYS A 112 1.97 12.97 4.98
CA CYS A 112 2.52 12.55 3.69
C CYS A 112 3.01 13.81 2.95
N SER A 113 3.83 13.61 1.92
CA SER A 113 4.39 14.69 1.10
C SER A 113 4.28 14.35 -0.38
N ASP A 114 4.38 15.37 -1.23
CA ASP A 114 4.42 15.18 -2.67
C ASP A 114 5.64 14.34 -3.09
N ASP A 115 6.78 14.49 -2.41
CA ASP A 115 7.96 13.64 -2.61
C ASP A 115 7.68 12.17 -2.31
N THR A 116 6.87 11.90 -1.28
CA THR A 116 6.44 10.53 -0.96
C THR A 116 5.56 9.98 -2.07
N SER A 117 4.63 10.78 -2.60
CA SER A 117 3.78 10.41 -3.74
C SER A 117 4.63 10.13 -5.00
N ALA A 118 5.58 11.01 -5.31
CA ALA A 118 6.45 10.86 -6.48
C ALA A 118 7.29 9.58 -6.39
N ARG A 119 7.93 9.31 -5.24
CA ARG A 119 8.67 8.07 -5.01
C ARG A 119 7.78 6.84 -5.12
N LEU A 120 6.61 6.85 -4.49
CA LEU A 120 5.69 5.71 -4.46
C LEU A 120 5.16 5.34 -5.87
N SER A 121 5.11 6.30 -6.78
CA SER A 121 4.64 6.07 -8.15
C SER A 121 5.47 5.02 -8.91
N HIS A 122 6.74 4.82 -8.51
CA HIS A 122 7.65 3.83 -9.05
C HIS A 122 7.50 2.48 -8.36
N ARG A 123 7.38 1.41 -9.15
CA ARG A 123 7.06 0.09 -8.58
C ARG A 123 8.17 -0.49 -7.69
N ARG A 124 9.44 -0.09 -7.90
CA ARG A 124 10.56 -0.53 -7.05
C ARG A 124 10.58 0.10 -5.66
N SER A 125 9.79 1.15 -5.45
CA SER A 125 9.68 1.76 -4.13
C SER A 125 9.05 0.82 -3.10
N PHE A 126 8.22 -0.13 -3.53
CA PHE A 126 7.54 -1.06 -2.60
C PHE A 126 7.76 -2.55 -2.93
N GLY A 127 8.19 -2.87 -4.15
CA GLY A 127 8.26 -4.26 -4.58
C GLY A 127 9.35 -4.56 -5.58
N ARG A 128 9.45 -5.85 -5.91
CA ARG A 128 10.42 -6.43 -6.85
C ARG A 128 9.87 -7.71 -7.46
N ASP A 129 10.64 -8.26 -8.40
CA ASP A 129 10.36 -9.56 -9.00
C ASP A 129 8.93 -9.59 -9.59
N PHE A 130 8.55 -8.57 -10.36
CA PHE A 130 7.22 -8.38 -10.94
C PHE A 130 6.90 -9.42 -12.02
N ASP A 131 5.62 -9.75 -12.15
CA ASP A 131 5.10 -10.72 -13.13
C ASP A 131 5.29 -10.29 -14.58
N ALA A 132 5.26 -8.98 -14.85
CA ALA A 132 5.43 -8.42 -16.17
C ALA A 132 6.23 -7.10 -16.16
N ALA A 133 6.50 -6.57 -17.35
CA ALA A 133 7.04 -5.22 -17.53
C ALA A 133 6.10 -4.15 -16.92
N PRO A 134 6.60 -2.94 -16.65
CA PRO A 134 5.78 -1.83 -16.16
C PRO A 134 4.51 -1.65 -17.00
N HIS A 135 3.40 -1.28 -16.36
CA HIS A 135 2.10 -1.02 -17.01
C HIS A 135 1.41 -2.20 -17.73
N THR A 136 2.01 -3.39 -17.77
CA THR A 136 1.46 -4.54 -18.53
C THR A 136 1.06 -5.73 -17.67
N GLY A 137 1.47 -5.75 -16.39
CA GLY A 137 1.14 -6.85 -15.49
C GLY A 137 -0.37 -7.03 -15.35
N ASN A 138 -0.82 -8.28 -15.27
CA ASN A 138 -2.21 -8.64 -14.98
C ASN A 138 -2.31 -9.83 -14.01
N GLY A 139 -1.21 -10.35 -13.47
CA GLY A 139 -1.21 -11.59 -12.68
C GLY A 139 -1.30 -12.83 -13.56
N ALA A 140 -0.57 -12.87 -14.67
CA ALA A 140 -0.56 -13.99 -15.63
C ALA A 140 0.23 -15.20 -15.13
N ILE A 141 1.23 -14.98 -14.26
CA ILE A 141 1.98 -16.09 -13.65
C ILE A 141 1.08 -16.76 -12.62
N ILE A 142 0.58 -17.95 -12.94
CA ILE A 142 -0.27 -18.72 -12.04
C ILE A 142 0.59 -19.54 -11.09
N VAL A 143 0.36 -19.36 -9.79
CA VAL A 143 0.98 -20.12 -8.71
C VAL A 143 -0.08 -20.98 -8.01
N ARG A 144 0.31 -22.17 -7.59
CA ARG A 144 -0.50 -23.02 -6.68
C ARG A 144 -0.38 -22.49 -5.27
N ILE A 145 -1.44 -22.64 -4.50
CA ILE A 145 -1.55 -22.23 -3.11
C ILE A 145 -2.02 -23.45 -2.35
N ASN A 146 -1.38 -23.76 -1.22
CA ASN A 146 -1.89 -24.78 -0.30
C ASN A 146 -2.80 -24.09 0.73
N PRO A 147 -4.13 -24.22 0.64
CA PRO A 147 -5.05 -23.49 1.54
C PRO A 147 -4.94 -23.94 3.00
N SER A 148 -4.37 -25.12 3.27
CA SER A 148 -4.15 -25.62 4.63
C SER A 148 -2.88 -25.06 5.30
N ALA A 149 -1.94 -24.54 4.51
CA ALA A 149 -0.65 -24.03 4.99
C ALA A 149 -0.46 -22.53 4.75
N CYS A 150 -1.31 -21.91 3.92
CA CYS A 150 -1.20 -20.54 3.49
C CYS A 150 -2.44 -19.74 3.85
N THR A 151 -2.23 -18.61 4.52
CA THR A 151 -3.28 -17.66 4.86
C THR A 151 -3.11 -16.39 4.03
N GLY A 152 -4.22 -15.82 3.59
CA GLY A 152 -4.25 -14.56 2.88
C GLY A 152 -4.44 -13.38 3.83
N TYR A 153 -3.82 -12.26 3.49
CA TYR A 153 -3.85 -11.03 4.28
C TYR A 153 -4.08 -9.83 3.36
N TYR A 154 -4.89 -8.87 3.79
CA TYR A 154 -5.11 -7.67 3.00
C TYR A 154 -3.89 -6.75 2.97
N ASN A 155 -3.03 -6.80 3.99
CA ASN A 155 -1.94 -5.84 4.15
C ASN A 155 -0.62 -6.48 4.61
N TYR A 156 0.47 -5.78 4.32
CA TYR A 156 1.83 -6.17 4.68
C TYR A 156 2.68 -5.00 5.18
N PHE A 157 2.68 -3.90 4.44
CA PHE A 157 3.50 -2.73 4.77
C PHE A 157 3.04 -2.06 6.06
N VAL A 158 3.98 -1.71 6.92
CA VAL A 158 3.70 -1.07 8.22
C VAL A 158 4.03 0.41 8.24
N ASP A 159 4.85 0.88 7.30
CA ASP A 159 5.25 2.29 7.18
C ASP A 159 5.51 2.74 5.73
N SER A 160 5.83 4.02 5.56
CA SER A 160 6.04 4.66 4.24
C SER A 160 7.45 4.48 3.66
N ASP A 161 8.33 3.70 4.29
CA ASP A 161 9.61 3.28 3.71
C ASP A 161 9.41 2.13 2.70
N TYR A 162 8.39 1.29 2.91
CA TYR A 162 8.07 0.07 2.16
C TYR A 162 9.26 -0.89 1.99
N ALA A 163 10.24 -0.82 2.89
CA ALA A 163 11.39 -1.70 2.93
C ALA A 163 11.02 -3.04 3.56
N SER A 164 10.10 -3.03 4.55
CA SER A 164 9.67 -4.24 5.26
C SER A 164 8.21 -4.18 5.73
N GLY A 165 7.76 -5.25 6.38
CA GLY A 165 6.41 -5.33 6.90
C GLY A 165 6.12 -6.59 7.70
N ARG A 166 4.84 -6.80 8.00
CA ARG A 166 4.30 -8.02 8.59
C ARG A 166 2.94 -8.30 7.99
N LEU A 167 2.56 -9.56 7.83
CA LEU A 167 1.22 -9.88 7.37
C LEU A 167 0.17 -9.49 8.43
N HIS A 168 -0.84 -8.71 8.04
CA HIS A 168 -1.95 -8.32 8.92
C HIS A 168 -3.26 -8.15 8.13
N ASP A 169 -4.36 -8.05 8.86
CA ASP A 169 -5.73 -8.05 8.33
C ASP A 169 -6.03 -9.33 7.53
N PRO A 170 -6.13 -10.50 8.20
CA PRO A 170 -6.41 -11.76 7.52
C PRO A 170 -7.73 -11.68 6.74
N VAL A 171 -7.78 -12.27 5.55
CA VAL A 171 -8.94 -12.14 4.65
C VAL A 171 -10.19 -12.88 5.13
N GLY A 172 -10.05 -13.77 6.12
CA GLY A 172 -11.19 -14.44 6.76
C GLY A 172 -11.89 -15.52 5.92
N PHE A 173 -11.37 -15.85 4.73
CA PHE A 173 -11.84 -16.94 3.89
C PHE A 173 -10.71 -17.90 3.51
N ALA A 174 -11.08 -19.15 3.20
CA ALA A 174 -10.12 -20.14 2.71
C ALA A 174 -9.63 -19.77 1.31
N LEU A 175 -8.30 -19.70 1.12
CA LEU A 175 -7.73 -19.37 -0.18
C LEU A 175 -8.08 -20.42 -1.24
N PRO A 176 -8.31 -20.02 -2.51
CA PRO A 176 -8.32 -20.97 -3.63
C PRO A 176 -6.99 -21.71 -3.77
N THR A 177 -6.97 -22.81 -4.51
CA THR A 177 -5.76 -23.62 -4.75
C THR A 177 -4.79 -23.01 -5.75
N THR A 178 -5.17 -21.91 -6.41
CA THR A 178 -4.33 -21.16 -7.35
C THR A 178 -4.58 -19.66 -7.25
N GLY A 179 -3.57 -18.86 -7.60
CA GLY A 179 -3.70 -17.41 -7.73
C GLY A 179 -2.75 -16.85 -8.79
N GLY A 180 -3.04 -15.65 -9.27
CA GLY A 180 -2.17 -14.91 -10.19
C GLY A 180 -1.15 -14.09 -9.41
N TYR A 181 0.13 -14.42 -9.54
CA TYR A 181 1.23 -13.71 -8.91
C TYR A 181 1.46 -12.33 -9.53
N ARG A 182 1.73 -11.30 -8.71
CA ARG A 182 1.99 -9.93 -9.18
C ARG A 182 3.41 -9.44 -8.90
N TYR A 183 3.81 -9.44 -7.64
CA TYR A 183 5.12 -8.97 -7.20
C TYR A 183 5.44 -9.53 -5.82
N SER A 184 6.70 -9.44 -5.45
CA SER A 184 7.17 -9.70 -4.09
C SER A 184 7.55 -8.38 -3.42
N THR A 185 7.34 -8.28 -2.12
CA THR A 185 7.80 -7.13 -1.33
C THR A 185 9.33 -7.04 -1.41
N ASN A 186 9.90 -5.86 -1.17
CA ASN A 186 11.33 -5.63 -1.34
C ASN A 186 12.21 -6.54 -0.46
N ASP A 187 11.78 -6.78 0.78
CA ASP A 187 12.37 -7.74 1.73
C ASP A 187 12.07 -9.21 1.42
N ARG A 188 11.22 -9.49 0.43
CA ARG A 188 10.72 -10.83 0.08
C ARG A 188 10.03 -11.55 1.25
N GLY A 189 9.43 -10.82 2.19
CA GLY A 189 8.61 -11.43 3.23
C GLY A 189 7.23 -11.85 2.73
N ALA A 190 6.65 -11.13 1.76
CA ALA A 190 5.35 -11.44 1.18
C ALA A 190 5.33 -11.36 -0.35
N SER A 191 4.28 -11.94 -0.93
CA SER A 191 3.92 -11.78 -2.34
C SER A 191 2.48 -11.34 -2.48
N MET A 192 2.25 -10.34 -3.33
CA MET A 192 0.92 -9.93 -3.76
C MET A 192 0.42 -10.88 -4.85
N ILE A 193 -0.77 -11.42 -4.65
CA ILE A 193 -1.46 -12.30 -5.60
C ILE A 193 -2.88 -11.80 -5.82
N ARG A 194 -3.44 -12.07 -7.00
CA ARG A 194 -4.90 -12.03 -7.22
C ARG A 194 -5.49 -13.41 -7.06
N VAL A 195 -6.64 -13.47 -6.42
CA VAL A 195 -7.48 -14.67 -6.36
C VAL A 195 -8.91 -14.29 -6.72
N ASP A 196 -9.66 -15.24 -7.25
CA ASP A 196 -11.11 -15.11 -7.40
C ASP A 196 -11.77 -15.81 -6.21
N ALA A 197 -12.40 -15.03 -5.33
CA ALA A 197 -13.05 -15.52 -4.14
C ALA A 197 -14.25 -14.62 -3.80
N LEU A 198 -15.28 -15.20 -3.17
CA LEU A 198 -16.51 -14.49 -2.83
C LEU A 198 -17.21 -13.82 -4.05
N GLY A 199 -17.00 -14.37 -5.26
CA GLY A 199 -17.54 -13.81 -6.50
C GLY A 199 -16.76 -12.59 -7.04
N GLU A 200 -15.61 -12.26 -6.45
CA GLU A 200 -14.83 -11.06 -6.79
C GLU A 200 -13.35 -11.41 -7.03
N THR A 201 -12.69 -10.65 -7.91
CA THR A 201 -11.22 -10.62 -7.96
C THR A 201 -10.69 -9.77 -6.81
N ILE A 202 -9.88 -10.41 -5.95
CA ILE A 202 -9.30 -9.84 -4.73
C ILE A 202 -7.78 -9.88 -4.82
N TRP A 203 -7.14 -8.73 -4.61
CA TRP A 203 -5.70 -8.63 -4.40
C TRP A 203 -5.38 -8.78 -2.92
N LEU A 204 -4.48 -9.70 -2.59
CA LEU A 204 -4.07 -9.99 -1.22
C LEU A 204 -2.61 -10.43 -1.16
N PHE A 205 -2.03 -10.36 0.03
CA PHE A 205 -0.72 -10.89 0.33
C PHE A 205 -0.81 -12.32 0.85
N VAL A 206 0.19 -13.12 0.47
CA VAL A 206 0.57 -14.36 1.16
C VAL A 206 2.02 -14.28 1.60
N ALA A 207 2.40 -15.06 2.61
CA ALA A 207 3.81 -15.23 2.94
C ALA A 207 4.59 -15.69 1.69
N ARG A 208 5.76 -15.10 1.44
CA ARG A 208 6.54 -15.41 0.25
C ARG A 208 6.85 -16.91 0.12
N SER A 209 7.14 -17.55 1.26
CA SER A 209 7.42 -18.98 1.39
C SER A 209 6.30 -19.88 0.84
N CYS A 210 5.06 -19.41 0.79
CA CYS A 210 3.93 -20.18 0.24
C CYS A 210 4.06 -20.49 -1.26
N ILE A 211 4.69 -19.60 -2.02
CA ILE A 211 4.70 -19.68 -3.49
C ILE A 211 6.09 -19.54 -4.10
N ALA A 212 7.13 -19.30 -3.29
CA ALA A 212 8.48 -19.01 -3.76
C ALA A 212 9.04 -20.08 -4.71
N ALA A 213 8.84 -21.36 -4.38
CA ALA A 213 9.35 -22.49 -5.17
C ALA A 213 8.70 -22.63 -6.56
N GLN A 214 7.62 -21.90 -6.82
CA GLN A 214 6.85 -21.98 -8.06
C GLN A 214 7.11 -20.80 -8.98
N LEU A 215 7.84 -19.79 -8.51
CA LEU A 215 8.13 -18.63 -9.33
C LEU A 215 9.21 -18.92 -10.36
N PRO A 216 9.11 -18.35 -11.58
CA PRO A 216 10.19 -18.40 -12.55
C PRO A 216 11.50 -17.82 -12.00
N ALA A 217 12.62 -18.35 -12.49
CA ALA A 217 13.95 -17.85 -12.13
C ALA A 217 14.18 -16.40 -12.57
N THR A 218 13.58 -16.00 -13.68
CA THR A 218 13.69 -14.65 -14.24
C THR A 218 12.36 -13.92 -14.12
N LEU A 219 12.35 -12.84 -13.33
CA LEU A 219 11.20 -11.96 -13.12
C LEU A 219 11.59 -10.50 -13.40
N ASN A 220 10.58 -9.67 -13.67
CA ASN A 220 10.78 -8.31 -14.11
C ASN A 220 11.17 -7.41 -12.92
N ASN A 221 12.19 -6.59 -13.13
CA ASN A 221 12.79 -5.81 -12.05
C ASN A 221 13.02 -4.33 -12.43
N ASP A 222 12.51 -3.90 -13.59
CA ASP A 222 12.59 -2.53 -14.09
C ASP A 222 11.86 -1.54 -13.15
N ASN A 223 12.27 -0.28 -13.16
CA ASN A 223 11.78 0.71 -12.19
C ASN A 223 10.44 1.36 -12.56
N ASP A 224 10.25 1.60 -13.85
CA ASP A 224 9.01 1.83 -14.60
C ASP A 224 9.39 2.07 -16.07
#